data_AF-A0A845JYJ3-F1
#
_entry.id   AF-A0A845JYJ3-F1
#
_cell.length_a   1.000
_cell.length_b   1.000
_cell.length_c   1.000
_cell.angle_alpha   90.00
_cell.angle_beta   90.00
_cell.angle_gamma   90.00
#
_symmetry.space_group_name_H-M   'P 1'
#
loop_
_entity.id
_entity.type
_entity.pdbx_description
1 polymer ?
#
loop_
_entity_poly.entity_id
_entity_poly.type
_entity_poly.pdbx_seq_one_letter_code
_entity_poly.pdbx_strand_id
1 'polypeptide(L)'
;MAAIESLCAMGVDTVLTSGGALTAMEGIDQIQKMQSLYGNAIEIMPGGGVKPENLHFFKSLKIPAVHFSIEKFTSTESAIFGQNHSLDKDKVESILDYFR
;
A
#
# COMPACT_ATOMS: atom_id res chain seq x y z
N MET A 1 12.50 11.39 11.97
CA MET A 1 11.54 11.55 10.85
C MET A 1 10.32 12.27 11.44
N ALA A 2 10.28 13.60 11.38
CA ALA A 2 9.41 14.39 12.27
C ALA A 2 7.91 14.05 12.18
N ALA A 3 7.39 13.78 10.98
CA ALA A 3 5.97 13.49 10.81
C ALA A 3 5.52 12.20 11.52
N ILE A 4 6.28 11.11 11.40
CA ILE A 4 5.90 9.83 12.02
C ILE A 4 6.05 9.88 13.54
N GLU A 5 7.06 10.60 14.04
CA GLU A 5 7.24 10.83 15.48
C GLU A 5 6.03 11.56 16.07
N SER A 6 5.51 12.58 15.37
CA SER A 6 4.28 13.26 15.76
C SER A 6 3.06 12.34 15.73
N LEU A 7 2.93 11.49 14.71
CA LEU A 7 1.83 10.51 14.62
C LEU A 7 1.86 9.53 15.80
N CYS A 8 3.04 9.01 16.15
CA CYS A 8 3.20 8.16 17.34
C CYS A 8 2.82 8.91 18.63
N ALA A 9 3.26 10.16 18.80
CA ALA A 9 2.93 10.96 19.99
C ALA A 9 1.43 11.26 20.11
N MET A 10 0.72 11.35 18.98
CA MET A 10 -0.74 11.51 18.93
C MET A 10 -1.50 10.19 19.17
N GLY A 11 -0.81 9.05 19.20
CA GLY A 11 -1.44 7.74 19.36
C GLY A 11 -2.15 7.24 18.11
N VAL A 12 -1.66 7.59 16.91
CA VAL A 12 -2.19 7.04 15.65
C VAL A 12 -1.77 5.58 15.51
N ASP A 13 -2.73 4.70 15.21
CA ASP A 13 -2.48 3.26 15.11
C ASP A 13 -1.77 2.84 13.81
N THR A 14 -2.16 3.45 12.67
CA THR A 14 -1.68 3.05 11.34
C THR A 14 -1.43 4.25 10.44
N VAL A 15 -0.35 4.21 9.66
CA VAL A 15 -0.06 5.20 8.61
C VAL A 15 -0.02 4.54 7.22
N LEU A 16 -0.88 5.04 6.33
CA LEU A 16 -0.85 4.70 4.91
C LEU A 16 0.20 5.56 4.20
N THR A 17 1.18 4.94 3.53
CA THR A 17 2.28 5.69 2.89
C THR A 17 2.87 4.99 1.68
N SER A 18 3.33 5.77 0.70
CA SER A 18 4.19 5.31 -0.41
C SER A 18 5.68 5.45 -0.09
N GLY A 19 6.05 5.82 1.15
CA GLY A 19 7.42 6.18 1.50
C GLY A 19 7.82 7.58 1.02
N GLY A 20 6.86 8.40 0.58
CA GLY A 20 7.14 9.73 0.02
C GLY A 20 7.50 9.72 -1.48
N ALA A 21 7.32 8.58 -2.15
CA ALA A 21 7.52 8.43 -3.60
C ALA A 21 6.17 8.33 -4.34
N LEU A 22 6.21 8.22 -5.67
CA LEU A 22 4.98 8.08 -6.49
C LEU A 22 4.32 6.72 -6.26
N THR A 23 5.11 5.67 -6.02
CA THR A 23 4.62 4.33 -5.66
C THR A 23 5.31 3.80 -4.41
N ALA A 24 4.65 2.90 -3.67
CA ALA A 24 5.25 2.24 -2.52
C ALA A 24 6.53 1.45 -2.86
N MET A 25 6.61 0.92 -4.09
CA MET A 25 7.80 0.21 -4.56
C MET A 25 8.98 1.16 -4.77
N GLU A 26 8.74 2.35 -5.31
CA GLU A 26 9.79 3.38 -5.44
C GLU A 26 10.26 3.91 -4.08
N GLY A 27 9.35 3.99 -3.10
CA GLY A 27 9.68 4.45 -1.74
C GLY A 27 10.08 3.32 -0.78
N ILE A 28 10.40 2.12 -1.29
CA ILE A 28 10.56 0.93 -0.45
C ILE A 28 11.65 1.10 0.62
N ASP A 29 12.78 1.72 0.30
CA ASP A 29 13.87 1.94 1.25
C ASP A 29 13.42 2.83 2.42
N GLN A 30 12.61 3.84 2.11
CA GLN A 30 12.06 4.73 3.13
C GLN A 30 11.01 4.00 3.97
N ILE A 31 10.17 3.14 3.36
CA ILE A 31 9.21 2.28 4.06
C ILE A 31 9.94 1.30 4.99
N GLN A 32 11.01 0.64 4.53
CA GLN A 32 11.84 -0.24 5.34
C GLN A 32 12.43 0.50 6.54
N LYS A 33 12.90 1.73 6.34
CA LYS A 33 13.39 2.59 7.42
C LYS A 33 12.28 2.94 8.41
N MET A 34 11.08 3.26 7.94
CA MET A 34 9.93 3.52 8.83
C MET A 34 9.59 2.27 9.66
N GLN A 35 9.50 1.11 9.01
CA GLN A 35 9.18 -0.15 9.65
C GLN A 35 10.22 -0.53 10.70
N SER A 36 11.51 -0.36 10.39
CA SER A 36 12.60 -0.70 11.30
C SER A 36 12.65 0.21 12.54
N LEU A 37 12.33 1.48 12.38
CA LEU A 37 12.44 2.48 13.45
C LEU A 37 11.15 2.62 14.29
N TYR A 38 9.99 2.44 13.66
CA TYR A 38 8.70 2.79 14.26
C TYR A 38 7.65 1.68 14.20
N GLY A 39 7.94 0.54 13.56
CA GLY A 39 6.95 -0.54 13.37
C GLY A 39 6.44 -1.20 14.65
N ASN A 40 7.06 -0.94 15.81
CA ASN A 40 6.56 -1.34 17.13
C ASN A 40 5.65 -0.30 17.79
N ALA A 41 5.63 0.94 17.27
CA ALA A 41 4.89 2.06 17.83
C ALA A 41 3.68 2.46 16.98
N ILE A 42 3.78 2.28 15.66
CA ILE A 42 2.72 2.57 14.68
C ILE A 42 2.83 1.57 13.53
N GLU A 43 1.69 1.10 13.03
CA GLU A 43 1.66 0.22 11.87
C GLU A 43 1.99 1.01 10.59
N ILE A 44 2.98 0.54 9.84
CA ILE A 44 3.32 1.10 8.52
C ILE A 44 2.58 0.28 7.46
N MET A 45 1.63 0.91 6.76
CA MET A 45 0.85 0.29 5.70
C MET A 45 1.26 0.88 4.34
N PRO A 46 2.07 0.15 3.54
CA PRO A 46 2.43 0.56 2.19
C PRO A 46 1.20 0.71 1.31
N GLY A 47 1.15 1.78 0.53
CA GLY A 47 0.09 2.00 -0.46
C GLY A 47 0.55 2.84 -1.63
N GLY A 48 -0.20 2.75 -2.73
CA GLY A 48 0.17 3.35 -4.01
C GLY A 48 0.92 2.36 -4.90
N GLY A 49 0.25 1.82 -5.91
CA GLY A 49 0.84 0.88 -6.86
C GLY A 49 1.11 -0.53 -6.32
N VAL A 50 0.55 -0.91 -5.16
CA VAL A 50 0.65 -2.28 -4.65
C VAL A 50 -0.14 -3.26 -5.53
N LYS A 51 0.53 -4.34 -5.94
CA LYS A 51 0.03 -5.37 -6.84
C LYS A 51 0.61 -6.75 -6.45
N PRO A 52 0.03 -7.87 -6.92
CA PRO A 52 0.58 -9.20 -6.62
C PRO A 52 2.07 -9.33 -6.93
N GLU A 53 2.56 -8.69 -8.00
CA GLU A 53 3.95 -8.84 -8.46
C GLU A 53 4.98 -8.24 -7.50
N ASN A 54 4.62 -7.18 -6.77
CA ASN A 54 5.54 -6.51 -5.83
C ASN A 54 5.30 -6.86 -4.37
N LEU A 55 4.30 -7.69 -4.06
CA LEU A 55 3.89 -7.95 -2.70
C LEU A 55 4.95 -8.67 -1.85
N HIS A 56 5.76 -9.51 -2.48
CA HIS A 56 6.84 -10.25 -1.83
C HIS A 56 7.89 -9.33 -1.17
N PHE A 57 8.08 -8.12 -1.69
CA PHE A 57 8.98 -7.14 -1.08
C PHE A 57 8.46 -6.63 0.26
N PHE A 58 7.17 -6.31 0.37
CA PHE A 58 6.59 -5.87 1.65
C PHE A 58 6.55 -7.02 2.67
N LYS A 59 6.29 -8.25 2.20
CA LYS A 59 6.35 -9.45 3.06
C LYS A 59 7.74 -9.68 3.65
N SER A 60 8.81 -9.48 2.86
CA SER A 60 10.19 -9.65 3.36
C SER A 60 10.58 -8.60 4.41
N LEU A 61 9.94 -7.42 4.38
CA LEU A 61 10.06 -6.37 5.40
C LEU A 61 9.23 -6.63 6.67
N LYS A 62 8.53 -7.78 6.77
CA LYS A 62 7.63 -8.13 7.88
C LYS A 62 6.52 -7.09 8.11
N ILE A 63 6.04 -6.49 7.02
CA ILE A 63 4.93 -5.54 7.07
C ILE A 63 3.62 -6.34 7.19
N PRO A 64 2.75 -6.01 8.16
CA PRO A 64 1.55 -6.81 8.46
C PRO A 64 0.37 -6.53 7.53
N ALA A 65 0.33 -5.34 6.91
CA ALA A 65 -0.79 -4.90 6.09
C ALA A 65 -0.31 -4.07 4.88
N VAL A 66 -1.06 -4.14 3.78
CA VAL A 66 -0.85 -3.30 2.59
C VAL A 66 -2.19 -2.74 2.12
N HIS A 67 -2.15 -1.57 1.49
CA HIS A 67 -3.30 -0.92 0.89
C HIS A 67 -3.19 -0.91 -0.64
N PHE A 68 -4.24 -1.34 -1.32
CA PHE A 68 -4.28 -1.44 -2.78
C PHE A 68 -5.68 -1.16 -3.33
N SER A 69 -5.74 -0.58 -4.52
CA SER A 69 -6.99 -0.43 -5.27
C SER A 69 -7.37 -1.77 -5.90
N ILE A 70 -8.67 -2.02 -5.97
CA ILE A 70 -9.27 -3.23 -6.54
C ILE A 70 -9.87 -2.99 -7.92
N GLU A 71 -9.55 -1.87 -8.56
CA GLU A 71 -10.20 -1.47 -9.80
C GLU A 71 -9.57 -2.16 -11.02
N LYS A 72 -10.43 -2.69 -11.89
CA LYS A 72 -10.12 -3.13 -13.25
C LYS A 72 -10.62 -2.09 -14.23
N PHE A 73 -9.68 -1.51 -14.97
CA PHE A 73 -9.99 -0.55 -16.01
C PHE A 73 -10.50 -1.27 -17.24
N THR A 74 -11.71 -0.91 -17.68
CA THR A 74 -12.29 -1.37 -18.95
C THR A 74 -12.51 -0.15 -19.83
N SER A 75 -11.68 0.00 -20.86
CA SER A 75 -11.86 1.02 -21.90
C SER A 75 -13.12 0.68 -22.71
N THR A 76 -14.26 1.24 -22.35
CA THR A 76 -15.41 1.27 -23.27
C THR A 76 -15.22 2.47 -24.21
N GLU A 77 -15.23 2.24 -25.52
CA GLU A 77 -15.00 3.24 -26.60
C GLU A 77 -15.95 4.47 -26.57
N SER A 78 -16.93 4.53 -25.66
CA SER A 78 -17.95 5.59 -25.62
C SER A 78 -18.13 6.24 -24.24
N ALA A 79 -17.06 6.43 -23.49
CA ALA A 79 -17.10 7.23 -22.26
C ALA A 79 -17.05 8.75 -22.58
N ILE A 80 -18.17 9.30 -23.04
CA ILE A 80 -18.34 10.76 -23.20
C ILE A 80 -18.56 11.43 -21.82
N PHE A 81 -18.98 10.66 -20.80
CA PHE A 81 -19.09 11.08 -19.40
C PHE A 81 -18.61 9.98 -18.45
N GLY A 82 -17.51 10.23 -17.74
CA GLY A 82 -17.02 9.37 -16.66
C GLY A 82 -16.38 8.06 -17.12
N GLN A 83 -15.51 7.51 -16.26
CA GLN A 83 -14.87 6.21 -16.51
C GLN A 83 -15.67 5.11 -15.80
N ASN A 84 -15.81 3.95 -16.46
CA ASN A 84 -16.42 2.77 -15.84
C ASN A 84 -15.35 2.01 -15.04
N HIS A 85 -15.46 2.02 -13.72
CA HIS A 85 -14.63 1.21 -12.82
C HIS A 85 -15.34 -0.12 -12.54
N SER A 86 -14.66 -1.23 -12.79
CA SER A 86 -15.13 -2.56 -12.40
C SER A 86 -14.23 -3.14 -11.32
N LEU A 87 -14.71 -4.11 -10.55
CA LEU A 87 -13.94 -4.74 -9.48
C LEU A 87 -13.08 -5.90 -10.03
N ASP A 88 -11.80 -5.90 -9.67
CA ASP A 88 -10.83 -6.95 -9.93
C ASP A 88 -10.81 -7.95 -8.76
N LYS A 89 -11.66 -8.98 -8.85
CA LYS A 89 -11.72 -10.04 -7.82
C LYS A 89 -10.47 -10.90 -7.81
N ASP A 90 -9.90 -11.19 -8.98
CA ASP A 90 -8.70 -12.00 -9.13
C ASP A 90 -7.50 -11.36 -8.42
N LYS A 91 -7.40 -10.02 -8.47
CA LYS A 91 -6.39 -9.25 -7.73
C LYS A 91 -6.55 -9.40 -6.22
N VAL A 92 -7.78 -9.35 -5.70
CA VAL A 92 -8.03 -9.52 -4.26
C VAL A 92 -7.61 -10.91 -3.81
N GLU A 93 -8.03 -11.96 -4.53
CA GLU A 93 -7.67 -13.34 -4.23
C GLU A 93 -6.15 -13.54 -4.25
N SER A 94 -5.49 -13.04 -5.28
CA SER A 94 -4.03 -13.12 -5.43
C SER A 94 -3.30 -12.45 -4.25
N ILE A 95 -3.76 -11.28 -3.79
CA ILE A 95 -3.14 -10.60 -2.66
C ILE A 95 -3.40 -11.34 -1.35
N LEU A 96 -4.61 -11.87 -1.14
CA LEU A 96 -4.93 -12.65 0.06
C LEU A 96 -4.09 -13.92 0.15
N ASP A 97 -3.84 -14.61 -0.96
CA ASP A 97 -2.99 -15.80 -1.01
C ASP A 97 -1.54 -15.54 -0.60
N TYR A 98 -1.04 -14.31 -0.79
CA TYR A 98 0.28 -13.92 -0.33
C TYR A 98 0.38 -13.67 1.19
N PHE A 99 -0.73 -13.37 1.87
CA PHE A 99 -0.76 -13.15 3.32
C PHE A 99 -1.18 -14.39 4.12
N ARG A 100 -1.66 -15.43 3.45
CA ARG A 100 -1.79 -16.78 4.01
C ARG A 100 -0.42 -17.41 4.25
#